data_AF-A0A2E2VTV5-F1
#
_entry.id   AF-A0A2E2VTV5-F1
#
_cell.length_a   1.000
_cell.length_b   1.000
_cell.length_c   1.000
_cell.angle_alpha   90.00
_cell.angle_beta   90.00
_cell.angle_gamma   90.00
#
_symmetry.space_group_name_H-M   'P 1'
#
loop_
_entity.id
_entity.type
_entity.pdbx_description
1 polymer ?
#
loop_
_entity_poly.entity_id
_entity_poly.type
_entity_poly.pdbx_seq_one_letter_code
_entity_poly.pdbx_strand_id
1 'polypeptide(L)'
;MVNVSKRQLPEKVENELIKQLSALIVAQQNTRESRNLIFDLFTPAERVVFIKRVGIIALIQRGYSHNAISEALHVSDTTVAKVANDLDRGKYAAIAATLERREYRESILGILESLITFGFNPQQRLRKQIRKDIESWRAGSK
;
A
#
# COMPACT_ATOMS: atom_id res chain seq x y z
N MET A 1 -10.90 12.62 6.75
CA MET A 1 -10.04 13.44 5.88
C MET A 1 -9.12 14.25 6.77
N VAL A 2 -7.87 14.48 6.35
CA VAL A 2 -6.90 15.25 7.13
C VAL A 2 -7.27 16.72 7.02
N ASN A 3 -7.29 17.44 8.14
CA ASN A 3 -7.58 18.87 8.16
C ASN A 3 -6.30 19.64 7.83
N VAL A 4 -6.20 20.14 6.60
CA VAL A 4 -5.04 20.93 6.15
C VAL A 4 -5.44 22.40 6.13
N SER A 5 -4.58 23.25 6.71
CA SER A 5 -4.77 24.70 6.71
C SER A 5 -4.89 25.25 5.28
N LYS A 6 -5.76 26.25 5.09
CA LYS A 6 -5.90 26.96 3.80
C LYS A 6 -4.68 27.84 3.48
N ARG A 7 -3.85 28.16 4.48
CA ARG A 7 -2.61 28.93 4.30
C ARG A 7 -1.52 27.99 3.80
N GLN A 8 -1.18 28.12 2.52
CA GLN A 8 -0.15 27.30 1.88
C GLN A 8 1.24 27.87 2.17
N LEU A 9 2.23 26.97 2.19
CA LEU A 9 3.63 27.35 2.24
C LEU A 9 4.08 27.87 0.87
N PRO A 10 5.09 28.75 0.81
CA PRO A 10 5.74 29.06 -0.45
C PRO A 10 6.35 27.78 -1.04
N GLU A 11 6.17 27.55 -2.34
CA GLU A 11 6.59 26.33 -3.04
C GLU A 11 8.07 25.98 -2.79
N LYS A 12 8.96 26.99 -2.76
CA LYS A 12 10.38 26.80 -2.46
C LYS A 12 10.61 26.20 -1.06
N VAL A 13 9.86 26.67 -0.07
CA VAL A 13 9.96 26.20 1.32
C VAL A 13 9.39 24.78 1.43
N GLU A 14 8.25 24.53 0.78
CA GLU A 14 7.64 23.20 0.74
C GLU A 14 8.59 22.16 0.11
N ASN A 15 9.22 22.48 -1.02
CA ASN A 15 10.17 21.60 -1.69
C ASN A 15 11.40 21.30 -0.83
N GLU A 16 11.94 22.30 -0.12
CA GLU A 16 13.06 22.07 0.81
C GLU A 16 12.64 21.19 1.99
N LEU A 17 11.44 21.41 2.56
CA LEU A 17 10.92 20.55 3.61
C LEU A 17 10.70 19.11 3.15
N ILE A 18 10.20 18.89 1.93
CA ILE A 18 10.06 17.55 1.33
C ILE A 18 11.43 16.88 1.19
N LYS A 19 12.45 17.62 0.76
CA LYS A 19 13.82 17.12 0.66
C LYS A 19 14.38 16.70 2.02
N GLN A 20 14.21 17.54 3.05
CA GLN A 20 14.67 17.23 4.41
C GLN A 20 13.92 16.02 5.00
N LEU A 21 12.61 15.95 4.80
CA LEU A 21 11.80 14.79 5.20
C LEU A 21 12.28 13.50 4.53
N SER A 22 12.59 13.57 3.23
CA SER A 22 13.13 12.43 2.49
C SER A 22 14.48 11.98 3.04
N ALA A 23 15.37 12.93 3.37
CA ALA A 23 16.66 12.63 3.98
C ALA A 23 16.50 11.96 5.36
N LEU A 24 15.55 12.41 6.19
CA LEU A 24 15.24 11.78 7.48
C LEU A 24 14.80 10.31 7.32
N ILE A 25 13.97 10.02 6.32
CA ILE A 25 13.52 8.65 6.04
C ILE A 25 14.70 7.77 5.59
N VAL A 26 15.58 8.30 4.73
CA VAL A 26 16.74 7.56 4.21
C VAL A 26 17.83 7.34 5.28
N ALA A 27 17.94 8.23 6.28
CA ALA A 27 18.95 8.14 7.32
C ALA A 27 18.76 6.96 8.31
N GLN A 28 17.60 6.29 8.28
CA GLN A 28 17.31 5.19 9.20
C GLN A 28 18.10 3.93 8.84
N GLN A 29 18.75 3.30 9.82
CA GLN A 29 19.69 2.21 9.54
C GLN A 29 19.02 0.83 9.50
N ASN A 30 17.82 0.72 10.08
CA ASN A 30 17.11 -0.55 10.14
C ASN A 30 15.58 -0.36 10.16
N THR A 31 14.88 -1.48 9.99
CA THR A 31 13.41 -1.53 9.95
C THR A 31 12.75 -1.06 11.25
N ARG A 32 13.40 -1.25 12.41
CA ARG A 32 12.86 -0.83 13.70
C ARG A 32 12.87 0.68 13.83
N GLU A 33 14.00 1.31 13.51
CA GLU A 33 14.14 2.78 13.48
C GLU A 33 13.16 3.40 12.49
N SER A 34 13.09 2.86 11.27
CA SER A 34 12.13 3.29 10.24
C SER A 34 10.69 3.20 10.73
N ARG A 35 10.35 2.12 11.43
CA ARG A 35 9.02 1.94 12.01
C ARG A 35 8.73 2.98 13.10
N ASN A 36 9.68 3.25 13.99
CA ASN A 36 9.49 4.25 15.05
C ASN A 36 9.27 5.65 14.45
N LEU A 37 10.08 6.03 13.45
CA LEU A 37 9.90 7.29 12.72
C LEU A 37 8.49 7.42 12.13
N ILE A 38 7.96 6.36 11.52
CA ILE A 38 6.57 6.35 11.00
C ILE A 38 5.54 6.51 12.14
N PHE A 39 5.80 5.91 13.31
CA PHE A 39 4.88 5.99 14.45
C PHE A 39 4.89 7.39 15.09
N ASP A 40 6.02 8.09 15.06
CA ASP A 40 6.16 9.44 15.58
C ASP A 40 5.59 10.49 14.62
N LEU A 41 5.75 10.29 13.30
CA LEU A 41 5.26 11.24 12.30
C LEU A 41 3.76 11.15 12.03
N PHE A 42 3.19 9.93 12.05
CA PHE A 42 1.81 9.72 11.64
C PHE A 42 0.91 9.35 12.81
N THR A 43 -0.26 9.98 12.85
CA THR A 43 -1.33 9.58 13.76
C THR A 43 -1.76 8.12 13.49
N PRO A 44 -2.38 7.44 14.47
CA PRO A 44 -2.93 6.09 14.25
C PRO A 44 -3.86 6.00 13.03
N ALA A 45 -4.71 7.02 12.82
CA ALA A 45 -5.64 7.05 11.70
C ALA A 45 -4.93 7.22 10.35
N GLU A 46 -3.93 8.10 10.26
CA GLU A 46 -3.16 8.30 9.03
C GLU A 46 -2.42 7.03 8.64
N ARG A 47 -1.78 6.35 9.61
CA ARG A 47 -1.09 5.07 9.34
C ARG A 47 -2.02 4.06 8.68
N VAL A 48 -3.23 3.89 9.19
CA VAL A 48 -4.22 2.98 8.60
C VAL A 48 -4.56 3.38 7.15
N VAL A 49 -4.74 4.67 6.88
CA VAL A 49 -5.03 5.17 5.52
C VAL A 49 -3.87 4.89 4.56
N PHE A 50 -2.63 5.17 4.98
CA PHE A 50 -1.44 4.92 4.16
C PHE A 50 -1.24 3.43 3.89
N ILE A 51 -1.35 2.58 4.92
CA ILE A 51 -1.23 1.12 4.79
C ILE A 51 -2.28 0.57 3.82
N LYS A 52 -3.56 0.97 3.98
CA LYS A 52 -4.63 0.54 3.06
C LYS A 52 -4.38 1.01 1.64
N ARG A 53 -3.89 2.23 1.43
CA ARG A 53 -3.57 2.75 0.09
C ARG A 53 -2.46 1.94 -0.59
N VAL A 54 -1.38 1.61 0.13
CA VAL A 54 -0.31 0.74 -0.39
C VAL A 54 -0.86 -0.65 -0.72
N GLY A 55 -1.71 -1.20 0.15
CA GLY A 55 -2.39 -2.48 -0.09
C GLY A 55 -3.27 -2.48 -1.35
N ILE A 56 -4.04 -1.41 -1.58
CA ILE A 56 -4.87 -1.28 -2.79
C ILE A 56 -3.98 -1.28 -4.03
N ILE A 57 -2.92 -0.46 -4.07
CA ILE A 57 -2.00 -0.38 -5.23
C ILE A 57 -1.39 -1.76 -5.51
N ALA A 58 -0.89 -2.42 -4.46
CA ALA A 58 -0.30 -3.75 -4.54
C ALA A 58 -1.27 -4.80 -5.13
N LEU A 59 -2.54 -4.75 -4.74
CA LEU A 59 -3.55 -5.69 -5.21
C LEU A 59 -4.03 -5.38 -6.63
N ILE A 60 -4.16 -4.09 -6.99
CA ILE A 60 -4.50 -3.69 -8.36
C ILE A 60 -3.42 -4.17 -9.35
N GLN A 61 -2.14 -3.95 -9.05
CA GLN A 61 -1.03 -4.42 -9.91
C GLN A 61 -1.01 -5.95 -10.11
N ARG A 62 -1.63 -6.71 -9.19
CA ARG A 62 -1.76 -8.16 -9.27
C ARG A 62 -3.04 -8.61 -9.98
N GLY A 63 -3.88 -7.69 -10.44
CA GLY A 63 -5.10 -8.00 -11.20
C GLY A 63 -6.30 -8.42 -10.34
N TYR A 64 -6.30 -8.10 -9.04
CA TYR A 64 -7.47 -8.35 -8.18
C TYR A 64 -8.62 -7.40 -8.52
N SER A 65 -9.85 -7.92 -8.46
CA SER A 65 -11.05 -7.12 -8.73
C SER A 65 -11.29 -6.07 -7.64
N HIS A 66 -11.97 -4.96 -7.98
CA HIS A 66 -12.23 -3.89 -7.02
C HIS A 66 -12.99 -4.38 -5.77
N ASN A 67 -14.00 -5.23 -5.97
CA ASN A 67 -14.79 -5.79 -4.87
C ASN A 67 -13.94 -6.65 -3.95
N ALA A 68 -13.02 -7.44 -4.50
CA ALA A 68 -12.10 -8.25 -3.72
C ALA A 68 -11.19 -7.40 -2.83
N ILE A 69 -10.67 -6.31 -3.38
CA ILE A 69 -9.79 -5.37 -2.66
C ILE A 69 -10.56 -4.65 -1.56
N SER A 70 -11.78 -4.21 -1.88
CA SER A 70 -12.72 -3.55 -0.97
C SER A 70 -13.01 -4.40 0.27
N GLU A 71 -13.36 -5.68 0.06
CA GLU A 71 -13.58 -6.65 1.14
C GLU A 71 -12.30 -6.91 1.94
N ALA A 72 -11.18 -7.18 1.28
CA ALA A 72 -9.93 -7.57 1.95
C ALA A 72 -9.35 -6.44 2.82
N LEU A 73 -9.49 -5.18 2.41
CA LEU A 73 -8.90 -4.03 3.09
C LEU A 73 -9.92 -3.20 3.88
N HIS A 74 -11.20 -3.60 3.89
CA HIS A 74 -12.29 -2.86 4.52
C HIS A 74 -12.28 -1.38 4.11
N VAL A 75 -12.30 -1.14 2.80
CA VAL A 75 -12.39 0.19 2.20
C VAL A 75 -13.63 0.25 1.33
N SER A 76 -14.15 1.44 1.06
CA SER A 76 -15.26 1.56 0.11
C SER A 76 -14.81 1.27 -1.32
N ASP A 77 -15.71 0.75 -2.16
CA ASP A 77 -15.45 0.58 -3.59
C ASP A 77 -15.05 1.89 -4.28
N THR A 78 -15.62 3.01 -3.82
CA THR A 78 -15.24 4.35 -4.30
C THR A 78 -13.80 4.72 -3.98
N THR A 79 -13.25 4.23 -2.86
CA THR A 79 -11.84 4.43 -2.52
C THR A 79 -10.95 3.60 -3.43
N VAL A 80 -11.31 2.34 -3.70
CA VAL A 80 -10.56 1.47 -4.62
C VAL A 80 -10.55 2.06 -6.03
N ALA A 81 -11.72 2.44 -6.55
CA ALA A 81 -11.87 3.06 -7.86
C ALA A 81 -11.07 4.35 -8.00
N LYS A 82 -11.05 5.19 -6.95
CA LYS A 82 -10.26 6.42 -6.94
C LYS A 82 -8.76 6.12 -7.02
N VAL A 83 -8.28 5.16 -6.24
CA VAL A 83 -6.86 4.76 -6.26
C VAL A 83 -6.48 4.12 -7.60
N ALA A 84 -7.35 3.30 -8.19
CA ALA A 84 -7.16 2.74 -9.53
C ALA A 84 -7.00 3.84 -10.59
N ASN A 85 -7.94 4.79 -10.62
CA ASN A 85 -7.86 5.92 -11.56
C ASN A 85 -6.60 6.78 -11.35
N ASP A 86 -6.19 7.00 -10.09
CA ASP A 86 -4.96 7.73 -9.78
C ASP A 86 -3.70 6.94 -10.20
N LEU A 87 -3.73 5.61 -10.08
CA LEU A 87 -2.66 4.70 -10.53
C LEU A 87 -2.53 4.73 -12.06
N ASP A 88 -3.64 4.63 -12.79
CA ASP A 88 -3.67 4.70 -14.27
C ASP A 88 -3.14 6.05 -14.80
N ARG A 89 -3.34 7.12 -14.03
CA ARG A 89 -2.80 8.46 -14.32
C ARG A 89 -1.32 8.62 -13.94
N GLY A 90 -0.66 7.57 -13.45
CA GLY A 90 0.75 7.57 -13.09
C GLY A 90 1.09 8.19 -11.73
N LYS A 91 0.09 8.58 -10.92
CA LYS A 91 0.32 9.27 -9.63
C LYS A 91 1.11 8.42 -8.62
N TYR A 92 1.04 7.10 -8.74
CA TYR A 92 1.69 6.16 -7.85
C TYR A 92 2.89 5.43 -8.48
N ALA A 93 3.46 5.95 -9.57
CA ALA A 93 4.52 5.27 -10.33
C ALA A 93 5.70 4.79 -9.46
N ALA A 94 6.19 5.62 -8.53
CA ALA A 94 7.30 5.24 -7.65
C ALA A 94 6.94 4.08 -6.69
N ILE A 95 5.72 4.09 -6.14
CA ILE A 95 5.23 3.02 -5.27
C ILE A 95 5.05 1.74 -6.09
N ALA A 96 4.36 1.85 -7.23
CA ALA A 96 4.12 0.75 -8.16
C ALA A 96 5.42 0.05 -8.57
N ALA A 97 6.43 0.82 -8.98
CA ALA A 97 7.73 0.28 -9.37
C ALA A 97 8.47 -0.39 -8.20
N THR A 98 8.32 0.14 -6.98
CA THR A 98 8.94 -0.47 -5.78
C THR A 98 8.27 -1.80 -5.44
N LEU A 99 6.94 -1.87 -5.55
CA LEU A 99 6.16 -3.08 -5.25
C LEU A 99 6.35 -4.21 -6.25
N GLU A 100 6.81 -3.91 -7.47
CA GLU A 100 7.16 -4.89 -8.48
C GLU A 100 8.49 -5.61 -8.22
N ARG A 101 9.35 -5.06 -7.34
CA ARG A 101 10.60 -5.72 -6.96
C ARG A 101 10.30 -7.03 -6.22
N ARG A 102 11.07 -8.08 -6.53
CA ARG A 102 10.86 -9.44 -6.01
C ARG A 102 10.75 -9.50 -4.49
N GLU A 103 11.58 -8.75 -3.77
CA GLU A 103 11.62 -8.71 -2.31
C GLU A 103 10.28 -8.28 -1.66
N TYR A 104 9.65 -7.24 -2.20
CA TYR A 104 8.37 -6.72 -1.70
C TYR A 104 7.20 -7.55 -2.20
N ARG A 105 7.38 -8.19 -3.36
CA ARG A 105 6.36 -9.05 -3.95
C ARG A 105 6.00 -10.21 -3.02
N GLU A 106 7.01 -10.91 -2.49
CA GLU A 106 6.85 -12.04 -1.57
C GLU A 106 6.24 -11.61 -0.23
N SER A 107 6.71 -10.48 0.31
CA SER A 107 6.20 -9.93 1.58
C SER A 107 4.69 -9.64 1.51
N ILE A 108 4.23 -9.03 0.41
CA ILE A 108 2.80 -8.78 0.21
C ILE A 108 2.01 -10.08 0.09
N LEU A 109 2.53 -11.09 -0.61
CA LEU A 109 1.85 -12.39 -0.71
C LEU A 109 1.67 -13.03 0.66
N GLY A 110 2.69 -12.97 1.53
CA GLY A 110 2.58 -13.42 2.92
C GLY A 110 1.50 -12.68 3.71
N ILE A 111 1.34 -11.36 3.48
CA ILE A 111 0.26 -10.58 4.10
C ILE A 111 -1.11 -11.04 3.56
N LEU A 112 -1.26 -11.29 2.26
CA LEU A 112 -2.51 -11.79 1.68
C LEU A 112 -2.86 -13.19 2.18
N GLU A 113 -1.87 -14.07 2.34
CA GLU A 113 -2.03 -15.38 2.98
C GLU A 113 -2.52 -15.24 4.41
N SER A 114 -1.96 -14.28 5.17
CA SER A 114 -2.38 -14.01 6.54
C SER A 114 -3.82 -13.51 6.62
N LEU A 115 -4.26 -12.66 5.68
CA LEU A 115 -5.65 -12.20 5.61
C LEU A 115 -6.61 -13.38 5.40
N ILE A 116 -6.27 -14.35 4.54
CA ILE A 116 -7.12 -15.52 4.32
C ILE A 116 -7.11 -16.47 5.53
N THR A 117 -5.95 -16.64 6.15
CA THR A 117 -5.72 -17.66 7.19
C THR A 117 -6.28 -17.24 8.55
N PHE A 118 -6.12 -15.97 8.94
CA PHE A 118 -6.50 -15.48 10.26
C PHE A 118 -7.97 -15.03 10.39
N GLY A 119 -8.86 -15.52 9.53
CA GLY A 119 -10.30 -15.42 9.77
C GLY A 119 -11.01 -14.23 9.13
N PHE A 120 -10.40 -13.54 8.16
CA PHE A 120 -11.25 -12.86 7.19
C PHE A 120 -11.98 -13.95 6.41
N ASN A 121 -13.31 -13.80 6.24
CA ASN A 121 -14.12 -14.68 5.41
C ASN A 121 -14.40 -14.01 4.06
N PRO A 122 -13.37 -13.70 3.23
CA PRO A 122 -13.61 -13.18 1.90
C PRO A 122 -14.40 -14.22 1.11
N GLN A 123 -15.26 -13.75 0.21
CA GLN A 123 -16.08 -14.64 -0.62
C GLN A 123 -15.25 -15.78 -1.21
N GLN A 124 -15.81 -16.99 -1.30
CA GLN A 124 -15.09 -18.19 -1.75
C GLN A 124 -14.32 -17.99 -3.07
N ARG A 125 -14.80 -17.09 -3.95
CA ARG A 125 -14.16 -16.72 -5.21
C ARG A 125 -12.81 -16.01 -5.00
N LEU A 126 -12.74 -15.05 -4.09
CA LEU A 126 -11.50 -14.35 -3.77
C LEU A 126 -10.47 -15.30 -3.15
N ARG A 127 -10.89 -16.19 -2.24
CA ARG A 127 -10.01 -17.23 -1.68
C ARG A 127 -9.40 -18.12 -2.77
N LYS A 128 -10.21 -18.56 -3.73
CA LYS A 128 -9.74 -19.39 -4.85
C LYS A 128 -8.78 -18.63 -5.76
N GLN A 129 -9.06 -17.36 -6.05
CA GLN A 129 -8.20 -16.53 -6.89
C GLN A 129 -6.84 -16.29 -6.21
N ILE A 130 -6.82 -15.87 -4.94
CA ILE A 130 -5.56 -15.67 -4.20
C ILE A 130 -4.78 -16.98 -4.08
N ARG A 131 -5.43 -18.13 -3.79
CA ARG A 131 -4.73 -19.44 -3.76
C ARG A 131 -4.14 -19.82 -5.11
N LYS A 132 -4.89 -19.64 -6.20
CA LYS A 132 -4.41 -19.92 -7.56
C LYS A 132 -3.21 -19.03 -7.92
N ASP A 133 -3.27 -17.76 -7.54
CA ASP A 133 -2.16 -16.83 -7.74
C ASP A 133 -0.94 -17.29 -6.94
N ILE A 134 -1.09 -17.58 -5.64
CA ILE A 134 0.00 -18.12 -4.80
C ILE A 134 0.61 -19.40 -5.42
N GLU A 135 -0.21 -20.34 -5.87
CA GLU A 135 0.24 -21.61 -6.45
C GLU A 135 0.95 -21.45 -7.80
N SER A 136 0.38 -20.64 -8.71
CA SER A 136 1.00 -20.33 -10.00
C SER A 136 2.34 -19.60 -9.83
N TRP A 137 2.45 -18.73 -8.83
CA TRP A 137 3.69 -18.04 -8.49
C TRP A 137 4.75 -18.96 -7.88
N ARG A 138 4.37 -19.85 -6.96
CA ARG A 138 5.29 -20.87 -6.41
C ARG A 138 5.80 -21.82 -7.48
N ALA A 139 4.98 -22.13 -8.49
CA ALA A 139 5.37 -22.97 -9.62
C ALA A 139 6.34 -22.29 -10.61
N GLY A 140 6.28 -20.96 -10.74
CA GLY A 140 7.10 -20.16 -11.66
C GLY A 140 8.39 -19.58 -11.07
N SER A 141 8.71 -19.84 -9.79
CA SER A 141 9.90 -19.31 -9.10
C SER A 141 11.11 -20.28 -9.12
N LYS A 142 11.11 -21.25 -10.06
CA LYS A 142 12.26 -22.11 -10.36
C LYS A 142 13.08 -21.59 -11.52
#